data_AF-D0TR68-F1
#
_entry.id   AF-D0TR68-F1
#
_cell.length_a   1.000
_cell.length_b   1.000
_cell.length_c   1.000
_cell.angle_alpha   90.00
_cell.angle_beta   90.00
_cell.angle_gamma   90.00
#
_symmetry.space_group_name_H-M   'P 1'
#
loop_
_entity.id
_entity.type
_entity.pdbx_description
1 polymer ?
#
loop_
_entity_poly.entity_id
_entity_poly.type
_entity_poly.pdbx_seq_one_letter_code
_entity_poly.pdbx_strand_id
1 'polypeptide(L)'
;MKKESKKFKVKSRDKQSKTTGVRHSDDDVKKAVVDRIFKIEQLNNIPERYVANHSNCSRSSIGRMCKCKFDGQSPIPDWTTIHNYSACIIGKSEFIPGFPEVLCHVLNLIVDDSADIDCTVDNDCHIDIEIRFHTSKKLVKDPMEKEGDREKEEQ
;
A
#
# COMPACT_ATOMS: atom_id res chain seq x y z
N MET A 1 -16.72 19.84 15.55
CA MET A 1 -15.83 18.69 15.71
C MET A 1 -14.40 19.17 15.48
N LYS A 2 -13.48 19.01 16.44
CA LYS A 2 -12.07 19.40 16.23
C LYS A 2 -11.48 18.43 15.19
N LYS A 3 -10.90 18.96 14.11
CA LYS A 3 -10.14 18.17 13.13
C LYS A 3 -8.86 17.70 13.82
N GLU A 4 -8.80 16.43 14.20
CA GLU A 4 -7.54 15.81 14.62
C GLU A 4 -6.84 15.27 13.38
N SER A 5 -6.04 16.11 12.73
CA SER A 5 -5.14 15.66 11.65
C SER A 5 -4.07 14.74 12.27
N LYS A 6 -4.12 13.45 11.93
CA LYS A 6 -3.08 12.51 12.33
C LYS A 6 -2.00 12.49 11.25
N LYS A 7 -0.81 12.98 11.61
CA LYS A 7 0.38 12.90 10.78
C LYS A 7 1.16 11.63 11.13
N PHE A 8 1.40 10.78 10.15
CA PHE A 8 2.25 9.60 10.30
C PHE A 8 3.50 9.79 9.44
N LYS A 9 4.67 9.69 10.08
CA LYS A 9 5.96 9.63 9.40
C LYS A 9 6.44 8.19 9.43
N VAL A 10 6.48 7.53 8.28
CA VAL A 10 7.07 6.20 8.17
C VAL A 10 8.58 6.41 8.01
N LYS A 11 9.37 5.97 9.00
CA LYS A 11 10.83 5.99 8.91
C LYS A 11 11.31 4.91 7.95
N SER A 12 12.42 5.17 7.26
CA SER A 12 13.13 4.14 6.50
C SER A 12 13.56 3.00 7.42
N ARG A 13 13.70 1.81 6.82
CA ARG A 13 13.76 0.51 7.49
C ARG A 13 14.72 0.50 8.68
N ASP A 14 14.18 0.25 9.88
CA ASP A 14 15.00 -0.17 11.00
C ASP A 14 15.60 -1.57 10.72
N LYS A 15 16.92 -1.70 10.95
CA LYS A 15 17.69 -2.92 10.69
C LYS A 15 17.12 -4.13 11.44
N GLN A 16 16.77 -5.16 10.66
CA GLN A 16 16.72 -6.59 11.00
C GLN A 16 16.00 -6.96 12.33
N SER A 17 14.70 -7.21 12.23
CA SER A 17 13.99 -8.12 13.15
C SER A 17 14.57 -9.55 13.04
N LYS A 18 14.77 -10.24 14.17
CA LYS A 18 15.30 -11.61 14.23
C LYS A 18 14.24 -12.62 13.78
N THR A 19 14.16 -12.93 12.49
CA THR A 19 13.41 -14.09 11.98
C THR A 19 14.27 -14.95 11.06
N THR A 20 14.16 -16.27 11.23
CA THR A 20 14.94 -17.32 10.56
C THR A 20 14.26 -17.76 9.25
N GLY A 21 14.89 -17.51 8.10
CA GLY A 21 14.43 -17.94 6.76
C GLY A 21 15.16 -17.20 5.63
N VAL A 22 15.01 -17.65 4.38
CA VAL A 22 15.49 -16.91 3.20
C VAL A 22 14.63 -15.68 3.04
N ARG A 23 15.03 -14.58 3.67
CA ARG A 23 14.31 -13.30 3.61
C ARG A 23 14.47 -12.66 2.24
N HIS A 24 13.35 -12.25 1.64
CA HIS A 24 13.39 -11.27 0.57
C HIS A 24 13.48 -9.86 1.17
N SER A 25 14.07 -8.94 0.40
CA SER A 25 14.25 -7.55 0.81
C SER A 25 12.94 -6.78 0.94
N ASP A 26 11.76 -7.40 0.88
CA ASP A 26 10.46 -6.72 0.93
C ASP A 26 9.46 -7.41 1.87
N ASP A 27 9.84 -8.52 2.52
CA ASP A 27 8.92 -9.32 3.34
C ASP A 27 8.31 -8.55 4.51
N ASP A 28 9.08 -7.69 5.18
CA ASP A 28 8.56 -6.87 6.28
C ASP A 28 7.49 -5.87 5.79
N VAL A 29 7.64 -5.37 4.56
CA VAL A 29 6.66 -4.47 3.93
C VAL A 29 5.41 -5.27 3.53
N LYS A 30 5.59 -6.44 2.89
CA LYS A 30 4.48 -7.35 2.57
C LYS A 30 3.69 -7.70 3.83
N LYS A 31 4.37 -7.98 4.94
CA LYS A 31 3.72 -8.26 6.24
C LYS A 31 2.87 -7.09 6.71
N ALA A 32 3.43 -5.88 6.73
CA ALA A 32 2.70 -4.68 7.14
C ALA A 32 1.45 -4.43 6.29
N VAL A 33 1.55 -4.65 4.97
CA VAL A 33 0.42 -4.54 4.04
C VAL A 33 -0.63 -5.63 4.32
N VAL A 34 -0.22 -6.90 4.34
CA VAL A 34 -1.13 -8.04 4.52
C VAL A 34 -1.86 -7.98 5.86
N ASP A 35 -1.16 -7.69 6.96
CA ASP A 35 -1.76 -7.57 8.30
C ASP A 35 -2.87 -6.52 8.32
N ARG A 36 -2.67 -5.39 7.62
CA ARG A 36 -3.66 -4.32 7.57
C ARG A 36 -4.85 -4.68 6.70
N ILE A 37 -4.61 -5.30 5.55
CA ILE A 37 -5.68 -5.75 4.64
C ILE A 37 -6.57 -6.79 5.33
N PHE A 38 -6.00 -7.71 6.12
CA PHE A 38 -6.80 -8.64 6.92
C PHE A 38 -7.62 -7.96 8.01
N LYS A 39 -7.08 -6.94 8.65
CA LYS A 39 -7.88 -6.15 9.61
C LYS A 39 -9.08 -5.48 8.93
N ILE A 40 -8.88 -4.96 7.72
CA ILE A 40 -9.95 -4.37 6.90
C ILE A 40 -10.98 -5.45 6.52
N GLU A 41 -10.54 -6.60 6.01
CA GLU A 41 -11.41 -7.73 5.66
C GLU A 41 -12.30 -8.16 6.83
N GLN A 42 -11.71 -8.36 8.01
CA GLN A 42 -12.41 -8.77 9.22
C GLN A 42 -13.43 -7.72 9.67
N LEU A 43 -13.06 -6.44 9.68
CA LEU A 43 -13.96 -5.36 10.13
C LEU A 43 -15.19 -5.24 9.22
N ASN A 44 -15.04 -5.53 7.93
CA ASN A 44 -16.12 -5.46 6.95
C ASN A 44 -16.86 -6.79 6.74
N ASN A 45 -16.52 -7.83 7.50
CA ASN A 45 -17.11 -9.17 7.40
C ASN A 45 -17.08 -9.74 5.96
N ILE A 46 -16.00 -9.49 5.23
CA ILE A 46 -15.85 -9.96 3.84
C ILE A 46 -15.50 -11.45 3.88
N PRO A 47 -16.32 -12.35 3.29
CA PRO A 47 -16.05 -13.78 3.38
C PRO A 47 -15.02 -14.24 2.35
N GLU A 48 -14.21 -15.24 2.68
CA GLU A 48 -13.20 -15.82 1.77
C GLU A 48 -13.78 -16.20 0.40
N ARG A 49 -15.01 -16.75 0.36
CA ARG A 49 -15.73 -17.08 -0.88
C ARG A 49 -15.96 -15.87 -1.79
N TYR A 50 -16.15 -14.69 -1.22
CA TYR A 50 -16.30 -13.47 -2.00
C TYR A 50 -14.98 -13.15 -2.67
N VAL A 51 -13.88 -13.16 -1.91
CA VAL A 51 -12.53 -12.91 -2.45
C VAL A 51 -12.18 -13.95 -3.52
N ALA A 52 -12.51 -15.22 -3.31
CA ALA A 52 -12.29 -16.29 -4.29
C ALA A 52 -12.99 -16.08 -5.63
N ASN A 53 -14.14 -15.41 -5.62
CA ASN A 53 -14.95 -15.21 -6.82
C ASN A 53 -14.71 -13.86 -7.51
N HIS A 54 -14.13 -12.88 -6.80
CA HIS A 54 -14.03 -11.49 -7.28
C HIS A 54 -12.60 -10.95 -7.32
N SER A 55 -11.66 -11.57 -6.58
CA SER A 55 -10.25 -11.21 -6.74
C SER A 55 -9.70 -11.87 -8.01
N ASN A 56 -8.82 -11.17 -8.72
CA ASN A 56 -8.01 -11.73 -9.81
C ASN A 56 -6.89 -12.65 -9.26
N CYS A 57 -7.19 -13.46 -8.26
CA CYS A 57 -6.28 -14.37 -7.61
C CYS A 57 -6.67 -15.82 -7.89
N SER A 58 -5.69 -16.69 -8.11
CA SER A 58 -5.93 -18.12 -8.11
C SER A 58 -6.31 -18.61 -6.71
N ARG A 59 -7.00 -19.76 -6.61
CA ARG A 59 -7.27 -20.42 -5.33
C ARG A 59 -5.99 -20.68 -4.52
N SER A 60 -4.89 -20.99 -5.20
CA SER A 60 -3.58 -21.19 -4.56
C SER A 60 -3.02 -19.88 -3.97
N SER A 61 -3.22 -18.76 -4.67
CA SER A 61 -2.78 -17.43 -4.23
C SER A 61 -3.56 -16.97 -2.99
N ILE A 62 -4.87 -17.20 -2.99
CA ILE A 62 -5.72 -16.94 -1.81
C ILE A 62 -5.29 -17.83 -0.65
N GLY A 63 -5.05 -19.11 -0.90
CA GLY A 63 -4.52 -20.02 0.12
C GLY A 63 -3.19 -19.54 0.71
N ARG A 64 -2.29 -18.94 -0.09
CA ARG A 64 -1.05 -18.32 0.40
C ARG A 64 -1.31 -17.07 1.22
N MET A 65 -2.20 -16.19 0.79
CA MET A 65 -2.62 -15.02 1.58
C MET A 65 -3.10 -15.48 2.95
N CYS A 66 -4.18 -16.27 3.01
CA CYS A 66 -4.86 -16.63 4.25
C CYS A 66 -4.01 -17.48 5.21
N LYS A 67 -2.98 -18.18 4.72
CA LYS A 67 -2.10 -19.05 5.53
C LYS A 67 -0.71 -18.46 5.77
N CYS A 68 -0.40 -17.28 5.24
CA CYS A 68 0.91 -16.67 5.40
C CYS A 68 1.18 -16.37 6.88
N LYS A 69 2.29 -16.88 7.41
CA LYS A 69 2.72 -16.66 8.80
C LYS A 69 3.92 -15.73 8.95
N PHE A 70 4.56 -15.36 7.83
CA PHE A 70 5.81 -14.60 7.82
C PHE A 70 6.88 -15.19 8.77
N ASP A 71 6.93 -16.52 8.87
CA ASP A 71 7.81 -17.31 9.75
C ASP A 71 9.14 -17.72 9.07
N GLY A 72 9.36 -17.28 7.83
CA GLY A 72 10.54 -17.62 7.03
C GLY A 72 10.52 -19.02 6.41
N GLN A 73 9.46 -19.81 6.64
CA GLN A 73 9.29 -21.17 6.12
C GLN A 73 8.05 -21.32 5.24
N SER A 74 6.96 -20.64 5.63
CA SER A 74 5.69 -20.63 4.91
C SER A 74 5.80 -19.84 3.61
N PRO A 75 5.20 -20.31 2.50
CA PRO A 75 5.16 -19.55 1.25
C PRO A 75 4.50 -18.18 1.44
N ILE A 76 5.21 -17.11 1.08
CA ILE A 76 4.74 -15.73 1.18
C ILE A 76 4.05 -15.35 -0.15
N PRO A 77 2.93 -14.60 -0.11
CA PRO A 77 2.31 -14.10 -1.34
C PRO A 77 3.22 -13.10 -2.06
N ASP A 78 3.26 -13.18 -3.39
CA ASP A 78 3.92 -12.18 -4.23
C ASP A 78 3.13 -10.86 -4.27
N TRP A 79 3.75 -9.80 -4.79
CA TRP A 79 3.11 -8.48 -4.89
C TRP A 79 1.86 -8.47 -5.77
N THR A 80 1.81 -9.30 -6.82
CA THR A 80 0.63 -9.39 -7.70
C THR A 80 -0.57 -9.94 -6.94
N THR A 81 -0.33 -10.99 -6.14
CA THR A 81 -1.33 -11.59 -5.26
C THR A 81 -1.79 -10.60 -4.20
N ILE A 82 -0.85 -9.92 -3.53
CA ILE A 82 -1.16 -8.90 -2.52
C ILE A 82 -2.00 -7.78 -3.15
N HIS A 83 -1.61 -7.27 -4.31
CA HIS A 83 -2.33 -6.23 -5.04
C HIS A 83 -3.76 -6.67 -5.36
N ASN A 84 -3.93 -7.80 -6.03
CA ASN A 84 -5.24 -8.28 -6.48
C ASN A 84 -6.18 -8.59 -5.30
N TYR A 85 -5.64 -9.14 -4.22
CA TYR A 85 -6.40 -9.38 -3.00
C TYR A 85 -6.80 -8.06 -2.33
N SER A 86 -5.85 -7.13 -2.15
CA SER A 86 -6.07 -5.84 -1.52
C SER A 86 -7.10 -5.01 -2.27
N ALA A 87 -7.00 -4.94 -3.60
CA ALA A 87 -7.95 -4.23 -4.45
C ALA A 87 -9.39 -4.78 -4.28
N CYS A 88 -9.53 -6.11 -4.21
CA CYS A 88 -10.82 -6.75 -3.97
C CYS A 88 -11.39 -6.43 -2.58
N ILE A 89 -10.56 -6.45 -1.54
CA ILE A 89 -10.98 -6.12 -0.16
C ILE A 89 -11.41 -4.67 -0.08
N ILE A 90 -10.55 -3.73 -0.51
CA ILE A 90 -10.83 -2.30 -0.46
C ILE A 90 -12.08 -1.95 -1.27
N GLY A 91 -12.25 -2.53 -2.46
CA GLY A 91 -13.44 -2.29 -3.29
C GLY A 91 -14.75 -2.74 -2.67
N LYS A 92 -14.72 -3.65 -1.68
CA LYS A 92 -15.90 -4.14 -0.95
C LYS A 92 -16.09 -3.51 0.43
N SER A 93 -15.05 -2.89 0.98
CA SER A 93 -15.02 -2.37 2.34
C SER A 93 -15.70 -1.00 2.48
N GLU A 94 -16.43 -0.82 3.57
CA GLU A 94 -16.89 0.49 4.06
C GLU A 94 -15.82 1.13 4.96
N PHE A 95 -15.22 0.34 5.86
CA PHE A 95 -14.22 0.82 6.81
C PHE A 95 -12.82 0.36 6.42
N ILE A 96 -11.92 1.29 6.16
CA ILE A 96 -10.54 1.00 5.72
C ILE A 96 -9.48 1.53 6.72
N PRO A 97 -9.55 1.14 8.02
CA PRO A 97 -8.67 1.70 9.03
C PRO A 97 -7.21 1.47 8.67
N GLY A 98 -6.41 2.53 8.77
CA GLY A 98 -4.98 2.57 8.50
C GLY A 98 -4.52 2.07 7.13
N PHE A 99 -5.42 2.16 6.15
CA PHE A 99 -5.05 2.11 4.74
C PHE A 99 -4.04 3.20 4.33
N PRO A 100 -4.05 4.43 4.90
CA PRO A 100 -3.04 5.44 4.58
C PRO A 100 -1.60 4.98 4.90
N GLU A 101 -1.40 4.23 5.99
CA GLU A 101 -0.12 3.63 6.36
C GLU A 101 0.31 2.55 5.37
N VAL A 102 -0.64 1.77 4.82
CA VAL A 102 -0.37 0.79 3.75
C VAL A 102 0.18 1.49 2.50
N LEU A 103 -0.45 2.61 2.09
CA LEU A 103 0.03 3.41 0.97
C LEU A 103 1.45 3.92 1.22
N CYS A 104 1.72 4.42 2.43
CA CYS A 104 3.06 4.88 2.80
C CYS A 104 4.10 3.76 2.76
N HIS A 105 3.76 2.54 3.20
CA HIS A 105 4.66 1.39 3.14
C HIS A 105 5.01 1.01 1.70
N VAL A 106 4.02 0.99 0.81
CA VAL A 106 4.24 0.69 -0.61
C VAL A 106 5.07 1.78 -1.29
N LEU A 107 4.75 3.06 -1.03
CA LEU A 107 5.51 4.17 -1.59
C LEU A 107 6.95 4.17 -1.09
N ASN A 108 7.20 3.91 0.20
CA ASN A 108 8.54 3.79 0.76
C ASN A 108 9.33 2.63 0.13
N LEU A 109 8.68 1.55 -0.27
CA LEU A 109 9.34 0.46 -1.00
C LEU A 109 9.82 0.91 -2.39
N ILE A 110 9.08 1.83 -3.04
CA ILE A 110 9.40 2.33 -4.38
C ILE A 110 10.49 3.40 -4.34
N VAL A 111 10.37 4.38 -3.42
CA VAL A 111 11.29 5.52 -3.35
C VAL A 111 12.53 5.23 -2.49
N ASP A 112 12.44 4.26 -1.58
CA ASP A 112 13.51 3.87 -0.65
C ASP A 112 14.12 5.10 0.05
N ASP A 113 15.45 5.23 0.10
CA ASP A 113 16.13 6.38 0.71
C ASP A 113 16.17 7.63 -0.19
N SER A 114 15.39 7.68 -1.29
CA SER A 114 15.38 8.82 -2.21
C SER A 114 14.42 9.95 -1.82
N ALA A 115 13.49 9.71 -0.89
CA ALA A 115 12.50 10.69 -0.48
C ALA A 115 12.00 10.47 0.96
N ASP A 116 11.59 11.57 1.60
CA ASP A 116 10.74 11.51 2.78
C ASP A 116 9.26 11.39 2.34
N ILE A 117 8.49 10.52 3.02
CA ILE A 117 7.04 10.40 2.84
C ILE A 117 6.34 10.80 4.13
N ASP A 118 5.45 11.78 4.02
CA ASP A 118 4.53 12.19 5.08
C ASP A 118 3.09 11.95 4.62
N CYS A 119 2.27 11.35 5.49
CA CYS A 119 0.84 11.23 5.24
C CYS A 119 0.04 11.93 6.33
N THR A 120 -0.96 12.69 5.89
CA THR A 120 -1.91 13.40 6.73
C THR A 120 -3.30 12.90 6.41
N VAL A 121 -4.04 12.47 7.43
CA VAL A 121 -5.47 12.17 7.32
C VAL A 121 -6.25 13.40 7.73
N ASP A 122 -6.93 14.03 6.76
CA ASP A 122 -7.65 15.28 6.96
C ASP A 122 -9.06 15.08 7.50
N ASN A 123 -9.73 14.04 6.99
CA ASN A 123 -11.04 13.57 7.43
C ASN A 123 -11.25 12.12 6.97
N ASP A 124 -12.43 11.56 7.24
CA ASP A 124 -12.76 10.16 6.97
C ASP A 124 -12.69 9.78 5.48
N CYS A 125 -12.71 10.76 4.57
CA CYS A 125 -12.72 10.55 3.13
C CYS A 125 -11.51 11.18 2.40
N HIS A 126 -10.61 11.88 3.12
CA HIS A 126 -9.51 12.61 2.49
C HIS A 126 -8.19 12.37 3.20
N ILE A 127 -7.18 12.04 2.39
CA ILE A 127 -5.80 11.91 2.81
C ILE A 127 -4.91 12.68 1.85
N ASP A 128 -3.88 13.30 2.41
CA ASP A 128 -2.79 13.91 1.67
C ASP A 128 -1.52 13.10 1.90
N ILE A 129 -0.81 12.81 0.81
CA ILE A 129 0.51 12.18 0.85
C ILE A 129 1.50 13.14 0.22
N GLU A 130 2.40 13.66 1.05
CA GLU A 130 3.49 14.53 0.63
C GLU A 130 4.76 13.69 0.45
N ILE A 131 5.33 13.71 -0.76
CA ILE A 131 6.58 13.03 -1.09
C ILE A 131 7.64 14.10 -1.38
N ARG A 132 8.69 14.15 -0.55
CA ARG A 132 9.77 15.12 -0.67
C ARG A 132 11.06 14.42 -1.09
N PHE A 133 11.34 14.44 -2.39
CA PHE A 133 12.57 13.87 -2.93
C PHE A 133 13.80 14.64 -2.45
N HIS A 134 14.88 13.90 -2.17
CA HIS A 134 16.16 14.46 -1.78
C HIS A 134 16.83 15.20 -2.95
N THR A 135 17.78 16.09 -2.63
CA THR A 135 18.44 17.01 -3.58
C THR A 135 19.14 16.33 -4.77
N SER A 136 19.36 15.01 -4.71
CA SER A 136 19.89 14.21 -5.81
C SER A 136 18.88 13.88 -6.92
N LYS A 137 17.60 14.19 -6.73
CA LYS A 137 16.53 13.93 -7.69
C LYS A 137 15.97 15.23 -8.27
N LYS A 138 15.51 15.17 -9.51
CA LYS A 138 14.79 16.27 -10.18
C LYS A 138 13.54 15.71 -10.81
N LEU A 139 12.39 16.31 -10.50
CA LEU A 139 11.15 16.03 -11.19
C LEU A 139 11.13 16.89 -12.46
N VAL A 140 11.12 16.23 -13.61
CA VAL A 140 11.06 16.88 -14.93
C VAL A 140 9.81 16.39 -15.64
N LYS A 141 9.22 17.24 -16.49
CA LYS A 141 8.15 16.81 -17.40
C LYS A 141 8.72 15.80 -18.40
N ASP A 142 7.89 14.88 -18.86
CA ASP A 142 8.29 13.95 -19.91
C ASP A 142 8.67 14.76 -21.16
N PRO A 143 9.90 14.64 -21.70
CA PRO A 143 10.30 15.35 -22.91
C PRO A 143 9.46 14.98 -24.14
N MET A 144 8.64 13.91 -24.08
CA MET A 144 7.72 13.51 -25.15
C MET A 144 6.31 14.08 -25.00
N GLU A 145 5.95 14.73 -23.87
CA GLU A 145 4.70 15.48 -23.75
C GLU A 145 4.80 16.77 -24.59
N LYS A 146 4.28 16.73 -25.81
CA LYS A 146 4.08 17.94 -26.62
C LYS A 146 3.08 18.83 -25.88
N GLU A 147 3.41 20.11 -25.70
CA GLU A 147 2.45 21.14 -25.27
C GLU A 147 1.33 21.25 -26.33
N GLY A 148 0.25 20.49 -26.12
CA GLY A 148 -0.90 20.46 -27.02
C GLY A 148 -2.16 20.24 -26.21
N ASP A 149 -2.62 21.31 -25.57
CA ASP A 149 -4.03 21.67 -25.32
C ASP A 149 -4.11 22.87 -24.36
N ARG A 150 -3.56 23.99 -24.79
CA ARG A 150 -3.91 25.31 -24.27
C ARG A 150 -4.33 26.17 -25.44
N GLU A 151 -5.59 26.05 -25.83
CA GLU A 151 -6.38 27.13 -26.42
C GLU A 151 -7.76 26.56 -26.75
N LYS A 152 -8.71 26.79 -25.83
CA LYS A 152 -10.11 27.17 -26.10
C LYS A 152 -10.93 27.08 -24.82
N GLU A 153 -11.01 28.20 -24.12
CA GLU A 153 -12.22 28.59 -23.37
C GLU A 153 -12.16 30.09 -23.05
N GLU A 154 -12.12 30.92 -24.10
CA GLU A 154 -12.68 32.27 -24.06
C GLU A 154 -13.24 32.57 -25.46
N GLN A 155 -14.54 32.29 -25.64
CA GLN A 155 -15.45 32.99 -26.54
C GLN A 155 -16.90 32.62 -26.22
#